data_AF-A0A023PZA1-F1
#
_entry.id   AF-A0A023PZA1-F1
#
_cell.length_a   1.000
_cell.length_b   1.000
_cell.length_c   1.000
_cell.angle_alpha   90.00
_cell.angle_beta   90.00
_cell.angle_gamma   90.00
#
_symmetry.space_group_name_H-M   'P 1'
#
loop_
_entity.id
_entity.type
_entity.pdbx_description
1 polymer ?
#
loop_
_entity_poly.entity_id
_entity_poly.type
_entity_poly.pdbx_seq_one_letter_code
_entity_poly.pdbx_strand_id
1 'polypeptide(L)'
;MDPKASLTAPNAIREMIRAGDYSGPTNGFVPGFTQCNIVILPKAYAFDFQRYCQNNHDCCPLLATSVNDGEFHLDALGSNIDIRHDVPKYRVLRDGQLVDEVTDIKQIWREDFVTFALASYVAFDYVLNTYGFDTTTSSPAHTLPMYISNIPSLQVGPFKSNKVVCLRPMDTQEIIRAIQAGSISRVPHGIPVHFGNPAEIGINNLQKPNFGDPIFIPENKQPVFWTTSLTAHLAITRAAPELCIINSPQHMLVTDRPDMDLLIQ
;
A
#
# COMPACT_ATOMS: atom_id res chain seq x y z
N MET A 1 6.14 9.82 31.49
CA MET A 1 6.66 8.96 30.41
C MET A 1 6.88 9.83 29.20
N ASP A 2 8.06 9.76 28.59
CA ASP A 2 8.38 10.53 27.39
C ASP A 2 7.47 10.07 26.23
N PRO A 3 6.62 10.94 25.65
CA PRO A 3 5.73 10.58 24.55
C PRO A 3 6.47 9.99 23.33
N LYS A 4 7.78 10.27 23.21
CA LYS A 4 8.61 9.76 22.11
C LYS A 4 9.03 8.30 22.28
N ALA A 5 9.08 7.77 23.50
CA ALA A 5 9.44 6.38 23.74
C ALA A 5 8.33 5.38 23.36
N SER A 6 7.08 5.84 23.26
CA SER A 6 5.92 5.05 22.82
C SER A 6 5.83 4.94 21.29
N LEU A 7 6.40 5.88 20.55
CA LEU A 7 6.28 5.95 19.08
C LEU A 7 7.31 5.09 18.32
N THR A 8 8.11 4.28 19.03
CA THR A 8 9.18 3.44 18.46
C THR A 8 8.86 1.94 18.45
N ALA A 9 7.69 1.53 18.97
CA ALA A 9 7.26 0.14 18.96
C ALA A 9 5.95 -0.04 18.18
N PRO A 10 5.86 -0.97 17.21
CA PRO A 10 4.64 -1.21 16.45
C PRO A 10 3.39 -1.43 17.31
N ASN A 11 3.50 -2.25 18.37
CA ASN A 11 2.39 -2.55 19.26
C ASN A 11 1.86 -1.30 19.99
N ALA A 12 2.74 -0.40 20.42
CA ALA A 12 2.31 0.81 21.13
C ALA A 12 1.48 1.74 20.23
N ILE A 13 1.82 1.83 18.94
CA ILE A 13 1.02 2.56 17.95
C ILE A 13 -0.36 1.92 17.78
N ARG A 14 -0.41 0.59 17.64
CA ARG A 14 -1.69 -0.14 17.52
C ARG A 14 -2.56 0.05 18.77
N GLU A 15 -1.97 0.04 19.96
CA GLU A 15 -2.68 0.29 21.22
C GLU A 15 -3.27 1.70 21.28
N MET A 16 -2.51 2.73 20.88
CA MET A 16 -3.03 4.11 20.80
C MET A 16 -4.19 4.23 19.82
N ILE A 17 -4.08 3.60 18.65
CA ILE A 17 -5.15 3.57 17.65
C ILE A 17 -6.39 2.88 18.23
N ARG A 18 -6.22 1.69 18.81
CA ARG A 18 -7.28 0.89 19.42
C ARG A 18 -7.99 1.61 20.56
N ALA A 19 -7.26 2.40 21.35
CA ALA A 19 -7.82 3.23 22.42
C ALA A 19 -8.59 4.45 21.90
N GLY A 20 -8.47 4.78 20.61
CA GLY A 20 -9.03 5.99 20.01
C GLY A 20 -8.18 7.25 20.22
N ASP A 21 -6.98 7.11 20.78
CA ASP A 21 -6.06 8.22 21.04
C ASP A 21 -5.38 8.74 19.76
N TYR A 22 -5.42 7.95 18.67
CA TYR A 22 -4.84 8.31 17.38
C TYR A 22 -5.65 7.79 16.19
N SER A 23 -5.98 8.67 15.24
CA SER A 23 -6.72 8.34 14.01
C SER A 23 -6.14 9.01 12.75
N GLY A 24 -4.87 9.44 12.81
CA GLY A 24 -4.19 10.15 11.72
C GLY A 24 -3.37 9.24 10.78
N PRO A 25 -2.61 9.84 9.85
CA PRO A 25 -1.71 9.12 8.95
C PRO A 25 -0.53 8.43 9.66
N THR A 26 -0.29 7.15 9.37
CA THR A 26 0.79 6.35 10.01
C THR A 26 2.15 6.47 9.32
N ASN A 27 2.23 7.20 8.21
CA ASN A 27 3.47 7.45 7.48
C ASN A 27 4.58 7.99 8.41
N GLY A 28 5.73 7.32 8.42
CA GLY A 28 6.88 7.71 9.24
C GLY A 28 6.84 7.21 10.69
N PHE A 29 5.76 6.53 11.11
CA PHE A 29 5.76 5.81 12.39
C PHE A 29 6.61 4.55 12.32
N VAL A 30 7.35 4.31 13.40
CA VAL A 30 8.19 3.14 13.62
C VAL A 30 9.06 2.79 12.39
N PRO A 31 10.03 3.66 12.01
CA PRO A 31 10.88 3.41 10.85
C PRO A 31 11.56 2.04 10.89
N GLY A 32 11.59 1.34 9.76
CA GLY A 32 12.16 0.00 9.62
C GLY A 32 11.17 -1.14 9.88
N PHE A 33 9.91 -0.84 10.21
CA PHE A 33 8.83 -1.81 10.30
C PHE A 33 7.80 -1.61 9.18
N THR A 34 7.34 -2.72 8.64
CA THR A 34 6.43 -2.75 7.51
C THR A 34 5.07 -2.22 7.89
N GLN A 35 4.54 -1.37 7.01
CA GLN A 35 3.16 -0.91 7.05
C GLN A 35 2.36 -1.49 5.89
N CYS A 36 1.13 -1.92 6.17
CA CYS A 36 0.28 -2.61 5.22
C CYS A 36 -0.97 -1.81 4.88
N ASN A 37 -1.30 -1.78 3.59
CA ASN A 37 -2.66 -1.49 3.18
C ASN A 37 -3.52 -2.73 3.45
N ILE A 38 -4.76 -2.49 3.85
CA ILE A 38 -5.70 -3.52 4.27
C ILE A 38 -6.86 -3.54 3.30
N VAL A 39 -7.22 -4.74 2.86
CA VAL A 39 -8.41 -5.02 2.09
C VAL A 39 -9.15 -6.15 2.78
N ILE A 40 -10.43 -5.96 3.07
CA ILE A 40 -11.30 -6.96 3.68
C ILE A 40 -12.48 -7.17 2.74
N LEU A 41 -12.69 -8.43 2.33
CA LEU A 41 -13.71 -8.82 1.37
C LEU A 41 -14.53 -10.00 1.90
N PRO A 42 -15.82 -10.12 1.53
CA PRO A 42 -16.56 -11.36 1.73
C PRO A 42 -15.87 -12.55 1.05
N LYS A 43 -15.97 -13.73 1.65
CA LYS A 43 -15.39 -15.00 1.19
C LYS A 43 -15.68 -15.29 -0.28
N ALA A 44 -16.87 -14.91 -0.75
CA ALA A 44 -17.29 -15.06 -2.14
C ALA A 44 -16.31 -14.44 -3.16
N TYR A 45 -15.56 -13.41 -2.76
CA TYR A 45 -14.57 -12.73 -3.59
C TYR A 45 -13.12 -13.08 -3.24
N ALA A 46 -12.89 -13.70 -2.07
CA ALA A 46 -11.57 -13.87 -1.48
C ALA A 46 -10.63 -14.72 -2.35
N PHE A 47 -11.14 -15.84 -2.90
CA PHE A 47 -10.33 -16.73 -3.73
C PHE A 47 -9.84 -16.04 -5.01
N ASP A 48 -10.73 -15.35 -5.72
CA ASP A 48 -10.37 -14.62 -6.93
C ASP A 48 -9.43 -13.45 -6.62
N PHE A 49 -9.63 -12.75 -5.49
CA PHE A 49 -8.75 -11.66 -5.09
C PHE A 49 -7.34 -12.15 -4.70
N GLN A 50 -7.24 -13.26 -3.98
CA GLN A 50 -5.94 -13.87 -3.67
C GLN A 50 -5.18 -14.24 -4.95
N ARG A 51 -5.86 -14.89 -5.90
CA ARG A 51 -5.28 -15.21 -7.20
C ARG A 51 -4.96 -13.97 -8.01
N TYR A 52 -5.77 -12.92 -7.94
CA TYR A 52 -5.49 -11.63 -8.57
C TYR A 52 -4.18 -11.05 -8.03
N CYS A 53 -3.98 -11.03 -6.71
CA CYS A 53 -2.74 -10.56 -6.09
C CYS A 53 -1.54 -11.41 -6.50
N GLN A 54 -1.68 -12.74 -6.55
CA GLN A 54 -0.61 -13.65 -6.99
C GLN A 54 -0.20 -13.42 -8.45
N ASN A 55 -1.16 -13.24 -9.36
CA ASN A 55 -0.88 -12.98 -10.79
C ASN A 55 -0.39 -11.55 -11.05
N ASN A 56 -0.55 -10.65 -10.08
CA ASN A 56 -0.17 -9.24 -10.18
C ASN A 56 0.75 -8.84 -9.03
N HIS A 57 1.68 -9.71 -8.66
CA HIS A 57 2.55 -9.52 -7.49
C HIS A 57 3.34 -8.20 -7.55
N ASP A 58 3.68 -7.77 -8.78
CA ASP A 58 4.35 -6.52 -9.05
C ASP A 58 3.51 -5.29 -8.70
N CYS A 59 2.17 -5.37 -8.66
CA CYS A 59 1.29 -4.26 -8.31
C CYS A 59 0.39 -4.53 -7.07
N CYS A 60 0.39 -5.76 -6.55
CA CYS A 60 -0.44 -6.25 -5.45
C CYS A 60 0.41 -7.13 -4.51
N PRO A 61 1.27 -6.53 -3.68
CA PRO A 61 2.28 -7.25 -2.90
C PRO A 61 1.65 -7.87 -1.65
N LEU A 62 1.04 -9.04 -1.80
CA LEU A 62 0.35 -9.71 -0.70
C LEU A 62 1.35 -10.29 0.32
N LEU A 63 1.31 -9.77 1.56
CA LEU A 63 2.18 -10.19 2.66
C LEU A 63 1.52 -11.23 3.56
N ALA A 64 0.23 -11.05 3.82
CA ALA A 64 -0.55 -11.97 4.65
C ALA A 64 -2.02 -11.97 4.24
N THR A 65 -2.69 -13.06 4.57
CA THR A 65 -4.13 -13.21 4.49
C THR A 65 -4.59 -13.85 5.81
N SER A 66 -5.79 -13.52 6.29
CA SER A 66 -6.36 -14.22 7.44
C SER A 66 -6.42 -15.73 7.16
N VAL A 67 -6.16 -16.55 8.19
CA VAL A 67 -6.09 -18.01 8.01
C VAL A 67 -7.48 -18.59 7.75
N ASN A 68 -8.49 -18.07 8.46
CA ASN A 68 -9.88 -18.46 8.33
C ASN A 68 -10.77 -17.27 7.94
N ASP A 69 -11.97 -17.59 7.46
CA ASP A 69 -13.03 -16.60 7.27
C ASP A 69 -13.48 -16.07 8.64
N GLY A 70 -13.78 -14.78 8.74
CA GLY A 70 -14.23 -14.11 9.96
C GLY A 70 -13.13 -13.90 10.99
N GLU A 71 -11.93 -14.44 10.78
CA GLU A 71 -10.78 -14.24 11.64
C GLU A 71 -10.25 -12.81 11.54
N PHE A 72 -10.24 -12.13 12.69
CA PHE A 72 -9.83 -10.73 12.80
C PHE A 72 -8.39 -10.56 13.31
N HIS A 73 -7.71 -11.66 13.65
CA HIS A 73 -6.30 -11.64 14.03
C HIS A 73 -5.40 -11.81 12.79
N LEU A 74 -4.23 -11.17 12.82
CA LEU A 74 -3.21 -11.27 11.77
C LEU A 74 -1.84 -11.63 12.37
N ASP A 75 -1.76 -12.79 13.01
CA ASP A 75 -0.57 -13.24 13.74
C ASP A 75 0.70 -13.29 12.86
N ALA A 76 0.54 -13.52 11.56
CA ALA A 76 1.63 -13.50 10.57
C ALA A 76 2.28 -12.12 10.38
N LEU A 77 1.65 -11.05 10.89
CA LEU A 77 2.13 -9.67 10.81
C LEU A 77 2.53 -9.10 12.16
N GLY A 78 2.19 -9.76 13.26
CA GLY A 78 2.55 -9.29 14.59
C GLY A 78 1.65 -9.82 15.67
N SER A 79 2.13 -9.65 16.90
CA SER A 79 1.43 -10.05 18.09
C SER A 79 0.25 -9.13 18.39
N ASN A 80 -0.85 -9.73 18.87
CA ASN A 80 -2.03 -9.02 19.36
C ASN A 80 -2.62 -8.02 18.35
N ILE A 81 -2.57 -8.35 17.05
CA ILE A 81 -3.25 -7.55 16.02
C ILE A 81 -4.72 -7.92 16.01
N ASP A 82 -5.60 -6.92 16.13
CA ASP A 82 -7.03 -7.02 15.87
C ASP A 82 -7.39 -6.03 14.75
N ILE A 83 -7.62 -6.56 13.55
CA ILE A 83 -7.86 -5.75 12.36
C ILE A 83 -9.19 -5.00 12.39
N ARG A 84 -10.00 -5.15 13.44
CA ARG A 84 -11.23 -4.37 13.58
C ARG A 84 -10.96 -2.98 14.16
N HIS A 85 -9.80 -2.81 14.79
CA HIS A 85 -9.46 -1.63 15.59
C HIS A 85 -8.11 -1.04 15.21
N ASP A 86 -7.14 -1.85 14.78
CA ASP A 86 -5.72 -1.44 14.77
C ASP A 86 -5.27 -0.63 13.54
N VAL A 87 -6.20 -0.26 12.67
CA VAL A 87 -5.97 0.71 11.60
C VAL A 87 -6.65 2.02 11.98
N PRO A 88 -5.97 3.18 11.84
CA PRO A 88 -6.51 4.43 12.38
C PRO A 88 -7.80 4.91 11.71
N LYS A 89 -8.04 4.52 10.46
CA LYS A 89 -9.26 4.83 9.73
C LYS A 89 -9.50 3.84 8.58
N TYR A 90 -10.75 3.43 8.44
CA TYR A 90 -11.26 2.57 7.37
C TYR A 90 -12.24 3.32 6.48
N ARG A 91 -12.32 2.87 5.22
CA ARG A 91 -13.35 3.19 4.25
C ARG A 91 -14.21 1.96 4.04
N VAL A 92 -15.52 2.14 4.15
CA VAL A 92 -16.51 1.11 3.84
C VAL A 92 -17.08 1.39 2.46
N LEU A 93 -16.95 0.43 1.55
CA LEU A 93 -17.44 0.52 0.18
C LEU A 93 -18.57 -0.50 -0.01
N ARG A 94 -19.65 -0.08 -0.68
CA ARG A 94 -20.74 -0.96 -1.15
C ARG A 94 -20.91 -0.78 -2.65
N ASP A 95 -20.91 -1.89 -3.38
CA ASP A 95 -21.00 -1.90 -4.84
C ASP A 95 -19.96 -0.97 -5.49
N GLY A 96 -18.75 -0.96 -4.92
CA GLY A 96 -17.63 -0.12 -5.36
C GLY A 96 -17.70 1.35 -4.94
N GLN A 97 -18.76 1.81 -4.26
CA GLN A 97 -18.92 3.20 -3.84
C GLN A 97 -18.62 3.39 -2.36
N LEU A 98 -17.90 4.47 -2.01
CA LEU A 98 -17.66 4.84 -0.61
C LEU A 98 -18.98 5.22 0.06
N VAL A 99 -19.34 4.53 1.13
CA VAL A 99 -20.56 4.79 1.91
C VAL A 99 -20.28 5.28 3.32
N ASP A 100 -19.10 4.99 3.88
CA ASP A 100 -18.75 5.40 5.24
C ASP A 100 -17.23 5.50 5.44
N GLU A 101 -16.82 6.31 6.42
CA GLU A 101 -15.44 6.39 6.93
C GLU A 101 -15.45 6.30 8.46
N VAL A 102 -14.89 5.21 8.99
CA VAL A 102 -14.97 4.86 10.42
C VAL A 102 -13.59 4.55 10.99
N THR A 103 -13.41 4.69 12.30
CA THR A 103 -12.16 4.34 13.00
C THR A 103 -12.20 2.92 13.58
N ASP A 104 -13.35 2.26 13.50
CA ASP A 104 -13.61 0.94 14.09
C ASP A 104 -14.63 0.20 13.22
N ILE A 105 -14.36 -1.08 12.93
CA ILE A 105 -15.23 -1.91 12.08
C ILE A 105 -15.83 -3.11 12.81
N LYS A 106 -15.69 -3.20 14.14
CA LYS A 106 -16.20 -4.33 14.93
C LYS A 106 -17.70 -4.52 14.80
N GLN A 107 -18.46 -3.43 14.73
CA GLN A 107 -19.93 -3.48 14.62
C GLN A 107 -20.42 -3.96 13.24
N ILE A 108 -19.58 -3.84 12.21
CA ILE A 108 -19.90 -4.25 10.83
C ILE A 108 -19.14 -5.51 10.41
N TRP A 109 -18.37 -6.11 11.32
CA TRP A 109 -17.59 -7.30 11.07
C TRP A 109 -18.50 -8.50 10.78
N ARG A 110 -18.15 -9.31 9.78
CA ARG A 110 -18.89 -10.51 9.39
C ARG A 110 -18.03 -11.76 9.52
N GLU A 111 -18.67 -12.89 9.78
CA GLU A 111 -18.03 -14.20 9.89
C GLU A 111 -17.47 -14.74 8.57
N ASP A 112 -17.85 -14.14 7.44
CA ASP A 112 -17.36 -14.52 6.11
C ASP A 112 -16.28 -13.57 5.57
N PHE A 113 -15.76 -12.65 6.37
CA PHE A 113 -14.71 -11.73 5.93
C PHE A 113 -13.35 -12.39 5.84
N VAL A 114 -12.63 -12.08 4.77
CA VAL A 114 -11.23 -12.45 4.58
C VAL A 114 -10.41 -11.18 4.48
N THR A 115 -9.35 -11.10 5.30
CA THR A 115 -8.47 -9.94 5.37
C THR A 115 -7.21 -10.17 4.55
N PHE A 116 -6.82 -9.19 3.74
CA PHE A 116 -5.63 -9.19 2.93
C PHE A 116 -4.75 -7.99 3.31
N ALA A 117 -3.50 -8.26 3.65
CA ALA A 117 -2.50 -7.25 3.95
C ALA A 117 -1.53 -7.12 2.78
N LEU A 118 -1.57 -5.95 2.12
CA LEU A 118 -0.71 -5.61 1.00
C LEU A 118 0.42 -4.70 1.49
N ALA A 119 1.67 -5.03 1.17
CA ALA A 119 2.81 -4.16 1.46
C ALA A 119 2.57 -2.76 0.89
N SER A 120 2.88 -1.73 1.68
CA SER A 120 2.87 -0.36 1.19
C SER A 120 4.17 -0.01 0.48
N TYR A 121 4.11 0.97 -0.42
CA TYR A 121 5.31 1.55 -1.04
C TYR A 121 6.23 2.22 -0.02
N VAL A 122 5.74 2.55 1.17
CA VAL A 122 6.52 3.18 2.25
C VAL A 122 7.64 2.27 2.74
N ALA A 123 7.43 0.95 2.75
CA ALA A 123 8.48 -0.02 3.03
C ALA A 123 9.62 0.07 2.01
N PHE A 124 9.29 0.37 0.75
CA PHE A 124 10.29 0.57 -0.31
C PHE A 124 11.08 1.87 -0.15
N ASP A 125 10.49 2.94 0.40
CA ASP A 125 11.23 4.18 0.66
C ASP A 125 12.36 3.97 1.68
N TYR A 126 12.15 3.14 2.70
CA TYR A 126 13.21 2.75 3.64
C TYR A 126 14.34 1.97 2.95
N VAL A 127 13.98 1.03 2.06
CA VAL A 127 14.96 0.29 1.25
C VAL A 127 15.76 1.25 0.38
N LEU A 128 15.09 2.10 -0.39
CA LEU A 128 15.74 3.10 -1.23
C LEU A 128 16.69 3.99 -0.42
N ASN A 129 16.27 4.49 0.75
CA ASN A 129 17.15 5.27 1.63
C ASN A 129 18.43 4.49 2.01
N THR A 130 18.30 3.20 2.30
CA THR A 130 19.45 2.33 2.65
C THR A 130 20.45 2.19 1.48
N TYR A 131 19.97 2.30 0.23
CA TYR A 131 20.81 2.34 -0.97
C TYR A 131 21.23 3.76 -1.41
N GLY A 132 21.03 4.75 -0.54
CA GLY A 132 21.48 6.13 -0.74
C GLY A 132 20.59 6.96 -1.67
N PHE A 133 19.32 6.58 -1.82
CA PHE A 133 18.33 7.40 -2.49
C PHE A 133 17.68 8.38 -1.53
N ASP A 134 17.49 9.61 -1.98
CA ASP A 134 16.73 10.59 -1.23
C ASP A 134 15.22 10.39 -1.45
N THR A 135 14.52 9.92 -0.42
CA THR A 135 13.06 9.74 -0.44
C THR A 135 12.30 10.86 0.27
N THR A 136 12.97 11.96 0.63
CA THR A 136 12.36 13.13 1.31
C THR A 136 11.27 13.84 0.51
N THR A 137 11.10 13.49 -0.75
CA THR A 137 10.00 13.97 -1.60
C THR A 137 8.61 13.49 -1.15
N SER A 138 8.53 12.45 -0.33
CA SER A 138 7.27 11.98 0.26
C SER A 138 7.20 12.29 1.75
N SER A 139 6.07 12.82 2.19
CA SER A 139 5.78 13.06 3.61
C SER A 139 4.29 12.86 3.88
N PRO A 140 3.84 12.77 5.15
CA PRO A 140 2.41 12.78 5.46
C PRO A 140 1.66 13.99 4.86
N ALA A 141 2.38 15.12 4.66
CA ALA A 141 1.81 16.34 4.10
C ALA A 141 1.82 16.36 2.56
N HIS A 142 2.75 15.64 1.90
CA HIS A 142 2.94 15.65 0.45
C HIS A 142 3.12 14.22 -0.06
N THR A 143 2.11 13.73 -0.78
CA THR A 143 2.12 12.38 -1.33
C THR A 143 2.65 12.36 -2.74
N LEU A 144 3.37 11.30 -3.10
CA LEU A 144 3.90 11.15 -4.46
C LEU A 144 2.77 11.17 -5.49
N PRO A 145 3.00 11.78 -6.67
CA PRO A 145 2.02 11.80 -7.74
C PRO A 145 1.85 10.39 -8.30
N MET A 146 0.61 9.95 -8.37
CA MET A 146 0.21 8.64 -8.86
C MET A 146 -0.75 8.76 -10.03
N TYR A 147 -0.58 7.89 -11.01
CA TYR A 147 -1.29 7.92 -12.29
C TYR A 147 -1.88 6.55 -12.61
N ILE A 148 -3.06 6.53 -13.21
CA ILE A 148 -3.63 5.35 -13.84
C ILE A 148 -2.98 5.24 -15.22
N SER A 149 -2.10 4.25 -15.40
CA SER A 149 -1.43 4.01 -16.68
C SER A 149 -2.35 3.33 -17.71
N ASN A 150 -1.84 3.06 -18.90
CA ASN A 150 -2.45 2.14 -19.87
C ASN A 150 -1.94 0.68 -19.74
N ILE A 151 -1.07 0.39 -18.76
CA ILE A 151 -0.54 -0.96 -18.53
C ILE A 151 -1.61 -1.79 -17.82
N PRO A 152 -2.13 -2.89 -18.41
CA PRO A 152 -3.17 -3.69 -17.78
C PRO A 152 -2.61 -4.57 -16.65
N SER A 153 -3.43 -4.82 -15.62
CA SER A 153 -3.25 -5.96 -14.73
C SER A 153 -3.78 -7.24 -15.39
N LEU A 154 -3.26 -8.39 -14.96
CA LEU A 154 -3.80 -9.69 -15.33
C LEU A 154 -5.14 -9.90 -14.62
N GLN A 155 -6.22 -9.95 -15.40
CA GLN A 155 -7.57 -10.15 -14.87
C GLN A 155 -7.69 -11.52 -14.19
N VAL A 156 -8.36 -11.54 -13.02
CA VAL A 156 -8.78 -12.77 -12.35
C VAL A 156 -10.19 -12.56 -11.80
N GLY A 157 -11.12 -13.42 -12.21
CA GLY A 157 -12.52 -13.29 -11.84
C GLY A 157 -13.06 -11.88 -12.18
N PRO A 158 -13.71 -11.20 -11.22
CA PRO A 158 -14.21 -9.84 -11.42
C PRO A 158 -13.13 -8.76 -11.33
N PHE A 159 -11.91 -9.09 -10.85
CA PHE A 159 -10.86 -8.12 -10.60
C PHE A 159 -10.05 -7.83 -11.88
N LYS A 160 -10.11 -6.58 -12.33
CA LYS A 160 -9.30 -6.05 -13.43
C LYS A 160 -9.13 -4.54 -13.31
N SER A 161 -7.95 -4.05 -13.66
CA SER A 161 -7.68 -2.61 -13.76
C SER A 161 -6.46 -2.34 -14.62
N ASN A 162 -6.24 -1.08 -14.98
CA ASN A 162 -4.90 -0.66 -15.33
C ASN A 162 -4.07 -0.49 -14.06
N LYS A 163 -2.75 -0.67 -14.17
CA LYS A 163 -1.79 -0.48 -13.09
C LYS A 163 -1.72 1.01 -12.73
N VAL A 164 -1.81 1.28 -11.43
CA VAL A 164 -1.54 2.60 -10.87
C VAL A 164 -0.04 2.68 -10.61
N VAL A 165 0.58 3.77 -11.08
CA VAL A 165 2.03 4.00 -10.94
C VAL A 165 2.32 5.29 -10.19
N CYS A 166 3.28 5.29 -9.28
CA CYS A 166 3.82 6.49 -8.65
C CYS A 166 5.07 6.97 -9.41
N LEU A 167 5.24 8.28 -9.50
CA LEU A 167 6.37 8.91 -10.17
C LEU A 167 7.40 9.39 -9.15
N ARG A 168 8.68 9.08 -9.39
CA ARG A 168 9.82 9.73 -8.75
C ARG A 168 10.77 10.28 -9.83
N PRO A 169 11.29 11.51 -9.69
CA PRO A 169 12.28 12.05 -10.62
C PRO A 169 13.65 11.46 -10.28
N MET A 170 14.34 10.87 -11.25
CA MET A 170 15.69 10.35 -11.05
C MET A 170 16.62 10.66 -12.22
N ASP A 171 17.91 10.83 -11.95
CA ASP A 171 18.94 10.83 -12.97
C ASP A 171 19.33 9.40 -13.40
N THR A 172 20.15 9.28 -14.44
CA THR A 172 20.57 7.96 -14.97
C THR A 172 21.32 7.10 -13.95
N GLN A 173 22.16 7.69 -13.10
CA GLN A 173 22.93 6.92 -12.10
C GLN A 173 22.03 6.44 -10.96
N GLU A 174 21.08 7.28 -10.53
CA GLU A 174 20.00 6.91 -9.61
C GLU A 174 19.17 5.75 -10.18
N ILE A 175 18.73 5.83 -11.44
CA ILE A 175 17.96 4.75 -12.07
C ILE A 175 18.71 3.41 -12.07
N ILE A 176 19.99 3.42 -12.47
CA ILE A 176 20.82 2.20 -12.49
C ILE A 176 20.92 1.60 -11.08
N ARG A 177 21.20 2.42 -10.08
CA ARG A 177 21.27 1.97 -8.68
C ARG A 177 19.91 1.45 -8.18
N ALA A 178 18.80 2.05 -8.61
CA ALA A 178 17.47 1.70 -8.15
C ALA A 178 17.07 0.35 -8.73
N ILE A 179 17.39 0.11 -10.01
CA ILE A 179 17.23 -1.18 -10.67
C ILE A 179 18.13 -2.23 -10.01
N GLN A 180 19.39 -1.92 -9.68
CA GLN A 180 20.28 -2.84 -8.98
C GLN A 180 19.73 -3.25 -7.62
N ALA A 181 19.30 -2.28 -6.80
CA ALA A 181 18.67 -2.52 -5.50
C ALA A 181 17.36 -3.33 -5.66
N GLY A 182 16.54 -2.98 -6.65
CA GLY A 182 15.32 -3.70 -7.01
C GLY A 182 15.57 -5.14 -7.49
N SER A 183 16.68 -5.40 -8.18
CA SER A 183 16.98 -6.72 -8.76
C SER A 183 17.54 -7.71 -7.75
N ILE A 184 18.21 -7.23 -6.70
CA ILE A 184 18.72 -8.06 -5.60
C ILE A 184 17.69 -8.22 -4.48
N SER A 185 16.70 -7.33 -4.44
CA SER A 185 15.60 -7.43 -3.50
C SER A 185 14.52 -8.37 -4.04
N ARG A 186 13.95 -9.19 -3.15
CA ARG A 186 12.69 -9.89 -3.44
C ARG A 186 11.47 -9.00 -3.19
N VAL A 187 11.67 -7.68 -3.01
CA VAL A 187 10.60 -6.74 -2.72
C VAL A 187 9.70 -6.68 -3.97
N PRO A 188 8.44 -7.12 -3.86
CA PRO A 188 7.50 -6.89 -4.93
C PRO A 188 7.42 -5.37 -5.15
N HIS A 189 7.34 -4.92 -6.40
CA HIS A 189 7.44 -3.50 -6.80
C HIS A 189 8.84 -2.87 -6.67
N GLY A 190 9.90 -3.64 -6.44
CA GLY A 190 11.26 -3.06 -6.29
C GLY A 190 11.84 -2.47 -7.58
N ILE A 191 11.33 -2.88 -8.74
CA ILE A 191 11.85 -2.50 -10.07
C ILE A 191 10.87 -1.51 -10.73
N PRO A 192 11.36 -0.40 -11.30
CA PRO A 192 10.50 0.50 -12.05
C PRO A 192 9.85 -0.22 -13.23
N VAL A 193 8.57 0.04 -13.45
CA VAL A 193 7.83 -0.50 -14.61
C VAL A 193 8.01 0.35 -15.86
N HIS A 194 8.44 1.61 -15.71
CA HIS A 194 8.71 2.53 -16.81
C HIS A 194 9.65 3.66 -16.39
N PHE A 195 10.41 4.20 -17.34
CA PHE A 195 11.13 5.48 -17.20
C PHE A 195 11.24 6.14 -18.58
N GLY A 196 11.38 7.47 -18.59
CA GLY A 196 11.45 8.24 -19.83
C GLY A 196 10.09 8.79 -20.25
N ASN A 197 9.66 8.58 -21.49
CA ASN A 197 8.46 9.26 -22.03
C ASN A 197 7.16 8.77 -21.37
N PRO A 198 6.44 9.59 -20.57
CA PRO A 198 5.22 9.16 -19.88
C PRO A 198 4.06 8.80 -20.80
N ALA A 199 4.05 9.34 -22.02
CA ALA A 199 2.97 9.08 -22.99
C ALA A 199 2.92 7.62 -23.42
N GLU A 200 4.04 6.90 -23.39
CA GLU A 200 4.12 5.46 -23.72
C GLU A 200 3.26 4.62 -22.76
N ILE A 201 3.16 5.06 -21.50
CA ILE A 201 2.31 4.42 -20.48
C ILE A 201 0.97 5.15 -20.29
N GLY A 202 0.57 5.98 -21.27
CA GLY A 202 -0.73 6.66 -21.32
C GLY A 202 -0.83 7.92 -20.45
N ILE A 203 0.29 8.45 -19.94
CA ILE A 203 0.30 9.63 -19.08
C ILE A 203 0.65 10.87 -19.92
N ASN A 204 -0.36 11.70 -20.23
CA ASN A 204 -0.18 12.87 -21.10
C ASN A 204 0.14 14.17 -20.34
N ASN A 205 -0.04 14.20 -19.02
CA ASN A 205 0.17 15.41 -18.21
C ASN A 205 0.62 15.07 -16.78
N LEU A 206 1.91 15.28 -16.50
CA LEU A 206 2.51 15.06 -15.18
C LEU A 206 2.09 16.09 -14.10
N GLN A 207 1.42 17.17 -14.49
CA GLN A 207 0.90 18.16 -13.54
C GLN A 207 -0.54 17.84 -13.10
N LYS A 208 -1.12 16.73 -13.59
CA LYS A 208 -2.47 16.28 -13.24
C LYS A 208 -2.45 14.81 -12.81
N PRO A 209 -1.85 14.48 -11.65
CA PRO A 209 -1.91 13.13 -11.12
C PRO A 209 -3.37 12.72 -10.83
N ASN A 210 -3.66 11.42 -10.92
CA ASN A 210 -4.94 10.87 -10.50
C ASN A 210 -5.07 10.85 -8.97
N PHE A 211 -3.94 10.68 -8.27
CA PHE A 211 -3.85 10.70 -6.81
C PHE A 211 -2.55 11.37 -6.36
N GLY A 212 -2.58 12.02 -5.20
CA GLY A 212 -1.44 12.72 -4.64
C GLY A 212 -1.11 14.03 -5.32
N ASP A 213 0.07 14.56 -5.06
CA ASP A 213 0.44 15.93 -5.39
C ASP A 213 1.40 15.98 -6.57
N PRO A 214 1.23 16.92 -7.54
CA PRO A 214 2.18 17.07 -8.63
C PRO A 214 3.54 17.51 -8.09
N ILE A 215 4.61 17.10 -8.78
CA ILE A 215 5.98 17.45 -8.39
C ILE A 215 6.75 18.09 -9.53
N PHE A 216 7.76 18.87 -9.15
CA PHE A 216 8.74 19.41 -10.07
C PHE A 216 9.75 18.33 -10.48
N ILE A 217 10.09 18.29 -11.77
CA ILE A 217 11.12 17.39 -12.31
C ILE A 217 12.29 18.27 -12.74
N PRO A 218 13.45 18.18 -12.06
CA PRO A 218 14.66 18.91 -12.46
C PRO A 218 15.11 18.54 -13.89
N GLU A 219 15.73 19.48 -14.60
CA GLU A 219 16.14 19.28 -16.01
C GLU A 219 17.12 18.10 -16.20
N ASN A 220 17.92 17.78 -15.18
CA ASN A 220 18.87 16.67 -15.21
C ASN A 220 18.24 15.32 -14.78
N LYS A 221 16.95 15.29 -14.46
CA LYS A 221 16.20 14.11 -14.03
C LYS A 221 15.09 13.78 -15.03
N GLN A 222 14.69 12.52 -15.05
CA GLN A 222 13.57 12.03 -15.85
C GLN A 222 12.54 11.35 -14.94
N PRO A 223 11.27 11.27 -15.38
CA PRO A 223 10.25 10.58 -14.61
C PRO A 223 10.50 9.07 -14.64
N VAL A 224 10.39 8.44 -13.48
CA VAL A 224 10.52 7.01 -13.28
C VAL A 224 9.32 6.52 -12.50
N PHE A 225 8.75 5.40 -12.93
CA PHE A 225 7.45 4.93 -12.49
C PHE A 225 7.53 3.56 -11.83
N TRP A 226 6.97 3.44 -10.64
CA TRP A 226 6.76 2.17 -9.94
C TRP A 226 5.28 1.91 -9.77
N THR A 227 4.91 0.65 -9.79
CA THR A 227 3.56 0.22 -9.42
C THR A 227 3.23 0.51 -7.96
N THR A 228 1.95 0.62 -7.66
CA THR A 228 1.45 0.80 -6.30
C THR A 228 0.28 -0.14 -6.02
N SER A 229 0.11 -0.47 -4.73
CA SER A 229 -1.02 -1.26 -4.21
C SER A 229 -2.39 -0.61 -4.47
N LEU A 230 -2.45 0.68 -4.84
CA LEU A 230 -3.69 1.30 -5.33
C LEU A 230 -4.24 0.62 -6.58
N THR A 231 -3.42 -0.15 -7.30
CA THR A 231 -3.91 -1.02 -8.39
C THR A 231 -4.95 -2.01 -7.87
N ALA A 232 -4.74 -2.60 -6.68
CA ALA A 232 -5.72 -3.48 -6.06
C ALA A 232 -7.00 -2.72 -5.70
N HIS A 233 -6.88 -1.51 -5.16
CA HIS A 233 -8.05 -0.67 -4.81
C HIS A 233 -8.88 -0.37 -6.06
N LEU A 234 -8.23 0.01 -7.16
CA LEU A 234 -8.91 0.30 -8.42
C LEU A 234 -9.59 -0.94 -9.01
N ALA A 235 -8.98 -2.12 -8.88
CA ALA A 235 -9.59 -3.38 -9.30
C ALA A 235 -10.82 -3.74 -8.45
N ILE A 236 -10.76 -3.50 -7.15
CA ILE A 236 -11.89 -3.73 -6.21
C ILE A 236 -13.04 -2.78 -6.52
N THR A 237 -12.78 -1.48 -6.67
CA THR A 237 -13.82 -0.49 -7.03
C THR A 237 -14.51 -0.86 -8.34
N ARG A 238 -13.77 -1.41 -9.32
CA ARG A 238 -14.32 -1.89 -10.60
C ARG A 238 -15.08 -3.21 -10.48
N ALA A 239 -14.60 -4.13 -9.66
CA ALA A 239 -15.27 -5.39 -9.38
C ALA A 239 -16.60 -5.18 -8.64
N ALA A 240 -16.71 -4.06 -7.91
CA ALA A 240 -17.90 -3.63 -7.19
C ALA A 240 -18.52 -4.74 -6.31
N PRO A 241 -17.74 -5.34 -5.38
CA PRO A 241 -18.29 -6.31 -4.45
C PRO A 241 -19.39 -5.67 -3.59
N GLU A 242 -20.33 -6.49 -3.11
CA GLU A 242 -21.46 -6.03 -2.27
C GLU A 242 -21.00 -5.22 -1.04
N LEU A 243 -19.81 -5.54 -0.54
CA LEU A 243 -19.17 -4.90 0.59
C LEU A 243 -17.66 -5.09 0.46
N CYS A 244 -16.90 -4.04 0.74
CA CYS A 244 -15.46 -4.08 0.89
C CYS A 244 -15.06 -3.06 1.96
N ILE A 245 -14.12 -3.43 2.82
CA ILE A 245 -13.54 -2.51 3.79
C ILE A 245 -12.06 -2.38 3.47
N ILE A 246 -11.59 -1.15 3.31
CA ILE A 246 -10.17 -0.87 3.08
C ILE A 246 -9.69 0.17 4.08
N ASN A 247 -8.38 0.28 4.28
CA ASN A 247 -7.86 1.40 5.05
C ASN A 247 -7.99 2.74 4.28
N SER A 248 -8.18 3.85 5.01
CA SER A 248 -8.10 5.17 4.39
C SER A 248 -6.67 5.46 3.91
N PRO A 249 -6.50 6.28 2.84
CA PRO A 249 -5.17 6.63 2.35
C PRO A 249 -4.26 7.12 3.46
N GLN A 250 -3.02 6.60 3.52
CA GLN A 250 -2.01 6.87 4.55
C GLN A 250 -2.33 6.39 5.98
N HIS A 251 -3.47 5.76 6.24
CA HIS A 251 -3.83 5.21 7.55
C HIS A 251 -3.58 3.70 7.48
N MET A 252 -2.35 3.23 7.58
CA MET A 252 -2.02 1.82 7.34
C MET A 252 -1.98 1.03 8.64
N LEU A 253 -2.02 -0.31 8.54
CA LEU A 253 -1.69 -1.17 9.66
C LEU A 253 -0.18 -1.14 9.90
N VAL A 254 0.25 -0.80 11.12
CA VAL A 254 1.66 -0.88 11.54
C VAL A 254 1.95 -2.29 12.08
N THR A 255 2.88 -3.00 11.45
CA THR A 255 3.16 -4.43 11.74
C THR A 255 4.43 -4.62 12.58
N ASP A 256 4.59 -5.80 13.16
CA ASP A 256 5.83 -6.20 13.86
C ASP A 256 6.90 -6.72 12.89
N ARG A 257 6.59 -6.81 11.57
CA ARG A 257 7.53 -7.30 10.56
C ARG A 257 8.55 -6.21 10.21
N PRO A 258 9.86 -6.51 10.28
CA PRO A 258 10.88 -5.62 9.76
C PRO A 258 10.76 -5.45 8.24
N ASP A 259 11.01 -4.25 7.71
CA ASP A 259 11.08 -4.01 6.27
C ASP A 259 12.16 -4.87 5.59
N MET A 260 13.21 -5.22 6.32
CA MET A 260 14.29 -6.10 5.85
C MET A 260 13.82 -7.52 5.55
N ASP A 261 12.74 -8.01 6.19
CA ASP A 261 12.20 -9.34 5.89
C ASP A 261 11.54 -9.38 4.50
N LEU A 262 11.17 -8.22 3.94
CA LEU A 262 10.71 -8.11 2.56
C LEU A 262 11.86 -8.20 1.54
N LEU A 263 13.09 -7.95 1.99
CA LEU A 263 14.29 -7.94 1.16
C LEU A 263 14.95 -9.32 1.04
N ILE A 264 14.91 -10.11 2.12
CA ILE A 264 15.72 -11.33 2.27
C ILE A 264 14.83 -12.51 2.67
N GLN A 265 14.81 -13.55 1.83
CA GLN A 265 14.49 -14.94 2.22
C GLN A 265 15.52 -15.88 1.61
#